data_AF-A0A4Z1FYF7-F1
#
_entry.id   AF-A0A4Z1FYF7-F1
#
_cell.length_a   1.000
_cell.length_b   1.000
_cell.length_c   1.000
_cell.angle_alpha   90.00
_cell.angle_beta   90.00
_cell.angle_gamma   90.00
#
_symmetry.space_group_name_H-M   'P 1'
#
loop_
_entity.id
_entity.type
_entity.pdbx_description
1 polymer ?
#
loop_
_entity_poly.entity_id
_entity_poly.type
_entity_poly.pdbx_seq_one_letter_code
_entity_poly.pdbx_strand_id
1 'polypeptide(L)'
;MSASGPPTKPFKFIEGLPFHWEIVSNYLITGKLSNMRAAFKSGADPNALDKVRRAEQSMGRPLHCATVVTHFDFMPRYENLPIVELLLEFGADPRMEGMGGTRESPLEDVERIVETNYPKLGERDIKFFKAAFVVMIEEKARELEVNEAKKAASWTSSRQVS
;
A
#
# COMPACT_ATOMS: atom_id res chain seq x y z
N MET A 1 -19.07 22.67 -33.04
CA MET A 1 -18.91 21.32 -32.48
C MET A 1 -18.58 21.50 -31.00
N SER A 2 -19.56 21.32 -30.12
CA SER A 2 -19.37 21.57 -28.68
C SER A 2 -18.62 20.41 -28.04
N ALA A 3 -17.51 20.70 -27.37
CA ALA A 3 -16.72 19.72 -26.63
C ALA A 3 -17.56 19.15 -25.47
N SER A 4 -17.56 17.82 -25.33
CA SER A 4 -18.17 17.14 -24.19
C SER A 4 -17.46 17.55 -22.90
N GLY A 5 -18.20 18.15 -21.97
CA GLY A 5 -17.70 18.47 -20.64
C GLY A 5 -17.24 17.23 -19.86
N PRO A 6 -16.51 17.40 -18.74
CA PRO A 6 -16.02 16.30 -17.94
C PRO A 6 -17.19 15.43 -17.44
N PRO A 7 -17.04 14.10 -17.39
CA PRO A 7 -18.12 13.20 -17.02
C PRO A 7 -18.62 13.51 -15.60
N THR A 8 -19.89 13.91 -15.50
CA THR A 8 -20.59 14.38 -14.29
C THR A 8 -21.18 13.27 -13.41
N LYS A 9 -20.75 12.02 -13.57
CA LYS A 9 -21.22 10.92 -12.72
C LYS A 9 -20.08 10.50 -11.79
N PRO A 10 -20.26 10.49 -10.46
CA PRO A 10 -19.34 9.77 -9.60
C PRO A 10 -19.32 8.32 -10.11
N PHE A 11 -18.15 7.81 -10.46
CA PHE A 11 -17.99 6.40 -10.79
C PHE A 11 -18.63 5.62 -9.64
N LYS A 12 -19.73 4.91 -9.92
CA LYS A 12 -20.23 3.90 -9.01
C LYS A 12 -19.03 3.05 -8.68
N PHE A 13 -18.69 2.96 -7.40
CA PHE A 13 -17.76 1.97 -6.90
C PHE A 13 -18.21 0.65 -7.51
N ILE A 14 -17.46 0.15 -8.49
CA ILE A 14 -17.77 -1.15 -9.07
C ILE A 14 -17.42 -2.09 -7.94
N GLU A 15 -18.42 -2.62 -7.26
CA GLU A 15 -18.31 -3.60 -6.16
C GLU A 15 -17.48 -4.86 -6.54
N GLY A 16 -16.94 -4.92 -7.75
CA GLY A 16 -16.04 -5.94 -8.26
C GLY A 16 -14.72 -5.47 -8.89
N LEU A 17 -14.34 -4.17 -8.84
CA LEU A 17 -12.95 -3.81 -9.12
C LEU A 17 -12.14 -3.96 -7.84
N PRO A 18 -11.16 -4.88 -7.77
CA PRO A 18 -10.30 -4.98 -6.60
C PRO A 18 -9.60 -3.64 -6.40
N PHE A 19 -9.65 -3.09 -5.19
CA PHE A 19 -8.90 -1.90 -4.77
C PHE A 19 -7.43 -1.92 -5.25
N HIS A 20 -6.84 -3.12 -5.31
CA HIS A 20 -5.53 -3.44 -5.88
C HIS A 20 -5.32 -2.98 -7.34
N TRP A 21 -6.35 -3.02 -8.19
CA TRP A 21 -6.25 -2.64 -9.60
C TRP A 21 -6.07 -1.13 -9.82
N GLU A 22 -6.62 -0.30 -8.92
CA GLU A 22 -6.47 1.16 -9.02
C GLU A 22 -5.00 1.58 -8.93
N ILE A 23 -4.24 0.91 -8.05
CA ILE A 23 -2.82 1.15 -7.79
C ILE A 23 -2.01 0.90 -9.07
N VAL A 24 -2.32 -0.19 -9.78
CA VAL A 24 -1.67 -0.63 -11.02
C VAL A 24 -2.44 -0.19 -12.28
N SER A 25 -3.29 0.82 -12.18
CA SER A 25 -3.99 1.38 -13.34
C SER A 25 -3.15 2.46 -14.05
N ASN A 26 -3.40 2.71 -15.33
CA ASN A 26 -2.74 3.81 -16.08
C ASN A 26 -3.34 5.21 -15.79
N TYR A 27 -4.14 5.36 -14.73
CA TYR A 27 -4.66 6.68 -14.36
C TYR A 27 -3.56 7.60 -13.84
N LEU A 28 -3.79 8.91 -13.94
CA LEU A 28 -2.94 9.90 -13.29
C LEU A 28 -2.94 9.68 -11.77
N ILE A 29 -1.81 9.93 -11.12
CA ILE A 29 -1.65 9.78 -9.66
C ILE A 29 -2.75 10.52 -8.87
N THR A 30 -3.16 11.69 -9.34
CA THR A 30 -4.26 12.47 -8.71
C THR A 30 -5.60 11.76 -8.77
N GLY A 31 -5.90 11.10 -9.88
CA GLY A 31 -7.10 10.27 -10.05
C GLY A 31 -7.07 9.06 -9.12
N LYS A 32 -5.94 8.35 -9.09
CA LYS A 32 -5.73 7.20 -8.19
C LYS A 32 -5.95 7.57 -6.74
N LEU A 33 -5.29 8.63 -6.27
CA LEU A 33 -5.41 9.10 -4.89
C LEU A 33 -6.84 9.51 -4.53
N SER A 34 -7.55 10.17 -5.45
CA SER A 34 -8.95 10.56 -5.24
C SER A 34 -9.85 9.33 -5.06
N ASN A 35 -9.72 8.35 -5.95
CA ASN A 35 -10.48 7.10 -5.91
C ASN A 35 -10.17 6.28 -4.66
N MET A 36 -8.89 6.15 -4.31
CA MET A 36 -8.44 5.42 -3.11
C MET A 36 -8.96 6.08 -1.82
N ARG A 37 -8.88 7.41 -1.70
CA ARG A 37 -9.46 8.13 -0.56
C ARG A 37 -10.96 7.91 -0.44
N ALA A 38 -11.69 7.89 -1.56
CA ALA A 38 -13.12 7.60 -1.56
C ALA A 38 -13.42 6.16 -1.12
N ALA A 39 -12.61 5.19 -1.59
CA ALA A 39 -12.71 3.79 -1.20
C ALA A 39 -12.53 3.62 0.32
N PHE A 40 -11.48 4.21 0.88
CA PHE A 40 -11.21 4.12 2.31
C PHE A 40 -12.27 4.78 3.18
N LYS A 41 -12.76 5.96 2.78
CA LYS A 41 -13.89 6.62 3.45
C LYS A 41 -15.18 5.79 3.41
N SER A 42 -15.30 4.90 2.44
CA SER A 42 -16.42 3.97 2.29
C SER A 42 -16.21 2.64 3.03
N GLY A 43 -15.09 2.47 3.75
CA GLY A 43 -14.79 1.28 4.55
C GLY A 43 -13.95 0.22 3.84
N ALA A 44 -13.28 0.55 2.73
CA ALA A 44 -12.28 -0.36 2.16
C ALA A 44 -11.17 -0.64 3.18
N ASP A 45 -10.81 -1.92 3.35
CA ASP A 45 -9.72 -2.32 4.24
C ASP A 45 -8.36 -2.16 3.53
N PRO A 46 -7.45 -1.30 4.04
CA PRO A 46 -6.12 -1.10 3.46
C PRO A 46 -5.21 -2.33 3.55
N ASN A 47 -5.58 -3.30 4.37
CA ASN A 47 -4.89 -4.58 4.52
C ASN A 47 -5.60 -5.71 3.78
N ALA A 48 -6.71 -5.45 3.05
CA ALA A 48 -7.46 -6.49 2.38
C ALA A 48 -6.55 -7.27 1.42
N LEU A 49 -6.50 -8.59 1.57
CA LEU A 49 -5.76 -9.45 0.65
C LEU A 49 -6.53 -9.57 -0.67
N ASP A 50 -5.82 -9.57 -1.80
CA ASP A 50 -6.40 -9.90 -3.10
C ASP A 50 -7.09 -11.28 -3.05
N LYS A 51 -8.30 -11.37 -3.61
CA LYS A 51 -9.18 -12.55 -3.58
C LYS A 51 -9.07 -13.42 -4.82
N VAL A 52 -7.93 -13.42 -5.51
CA VAL A 52 -7.70 -14.34 -6.62
C VAL A 52 -7.58 -15.79 -6.13
N ARG A 53 -8.14 -16.71 -6.93
CA ARG A 53 -8.27 -18.12 -6.58
C ARG A 53 -6.92 -18.85 -6.53
N ARG A 54 -5.89 -18.34 -7.21
CA ARG A 54 -4.55 -18.94 -7.28
C ARG A 54 -3.55 -18.01 -6.62
N ALA A 55 -2.79 -18.53 -5.66
CA ALA A 55 -1.78 -17.76 -4.94
C ALA A 55 -0.70 -17.20 -5.87
N GLU A 56 -0.38 -17.88 -6.98
CA GLU A 56 0.59 -17.38 -7.97
C GLU A 56 0.07 -16.19 -8.78
N GLN A 57 -1.23 -15.91 -8.73
CA GLN A 57 -1.88 -14.79 -9.41
C GLN A 57 -2.18 -13.63 -8.46
N SER A 58 -1.91 -13.83 -7.16
CA SER A 58 -2.17 -12.85 -6.11
C SER A 58 -1.26 -11.65 -6.26
N MET A 59 -1.88 -10.48 -6.30
CA MET A 59 -1.20 -9.19 -6.20
C MET A 59 -0.79 -8.84 -4.76
N GLY A 60 -1.10 -9.72 -3.80
CA GLY A 60 -0.82 -9.54 -2.39
C GLY A 60 -1.81 -8.57 -1.75
N ARG A 61 -1.31 -7.71 -0.89
CA ARG A 61 -2.05 -6.62 -0.26
C ARG A 61 -1.84 -5.33 -1.05
N PRO A 62 -2.57 -4.26 -0.74
CA PRO A 62 -2.44 -3.00 -1.46
C PRO A 62 -1.02 -2.43 -1.42
N LEU A 63 -0.29 -2.59 -0.30
CA LEU A 63 1.11 -2.19 -0.22
C LEU A 63 2.02 -3.02 -1.14
N HIS A 64 1.77 -4.32 -1.31
CA HIS A 64 2.50 -5.13 -2.32
C HIS A 64 2.29 -4.56 -3.72
N CYS A 65 1.05 -4.18 -4.07
CA CYS A 65 0.76 -3.60 -5.38
C CYS A 65 1.51 -2.28 -5.62
N ALA A 66 1.67 -1.46 -4.57
CA ALA A 66 2.33 -0.17 -4.67
C ALA A 66 3.84 -0.29 -4.91
N THR A 67 4.46 -1.40 -4.47
CA THR A 67 5.92 -1.64 -4.50
C THR A 67 6.36 -2.79 -5.40
N VAL A 68 5.45 -3.43 -6.14
CA VAL A 68 5.75 -4.62 -6.94
C VAL A 68 6.74 -4.35 -8.07
N VAL A 69 7.75 -5.22 -8.22
CA VAL A 69 8.74 -5.16 -9.31
C VAL A 69 8.48 -6.15 -10.45
N THR A 70 7.63 -7.16 -10.25
CA THR A 70 7.55 -8.34 -11.13
C THR A 70 6.32 -8.39 -12.05
N HIS A 71 5.24 -7.69 -11.72
CA HIS A 71 3.94 -7.90 -12.38
C HIS A 71 3.60 -6.85 -13.46
N PHE A 72 4.18 -5.65 -13.40
CA PHE A 72 3.80 -4.54 -14.30
C PHE A 72 5.00 -3.66 -14.68
N ASP A 73 5.87 -4.17 -15.55
CA ASP A 73 7.06 -3.43 -16.05
C ASP A 73 6.72 -2.16 -16.87
N PHE A 74 5.45 -1.97 -17.25
CA PHE A 74 5.03 -0.88 -18.14
C PHE A 74 4.62 0.39 -17.40
N MET A 75 4.60 0.39 -16.07
CA MET A 75 4.09 1.51 -15.28
C MET A 75 5.18 2.25 -14.53
N PRO A 76 5.10 3.59 -14.44
CA PRO A 76 6.05 4.40 -13.68
C PRO A 76 5.79 4.23 -12.18
N ARG A 77 6.25 3.12 -11.60
CA ARG A 77 6.10 2.80 -10.16
C ARG A 77 6.68 3.86 -9.26
N TYR A 78 7.71 4.57 -9.73
CA TYR A 78 8.29 5.70 -9.02
C TYR A 78 7.30 6.85 -8.74
N GLU A 79 6.13 6.86 -9.38
CA GLU A 79 5.04 7.79 -9.08
C GLU A 79 4.13 7.33 -7.92
N ASN A 80 4.29 6.10 -7.43
CA ASN A 80 3.42 5.51 -6.41
C ASN A 80 3.79 5.92 -4.97
N LEU A 81 4.81 6.75 -4.74
CA LEU A 81 5.17 7.16 -3.37
C LEU A 81 3.97 7.76 -2.61
N PRO A 82 3.16 8.66 -3.20
CA PRO A 82 1.95 9.18 -2.55
C PRO A 82 0.90 8.11 -2.27
N ILE A 83 0.88 7.02 -3.04
CA ILE A 83 0.00 5.87 -2.79
C ILE A 83 0.50 5.11 -1.56
N VAL A 84 1.80 4.85 -1.44
CA VAL A 84 2.40 4.22 -0.25
C VAL A 84 2.06 5.04 1.00
N GLU A 85 2.30 6.34 0.97
CA GLU A 85 1.97 7.24 2.08
C GLU A 85 0.47 7.21 2.43
N LEU A 86 -0.41 7.24 1.42
CA LEU A 86 -1.85 7.14 1.63
C LEU A 86 -2.28 5.80 2.26
N LEU A 87 -1.69 4.69 1.82
CA LEU A 87 -1.99 3.37 2.38
C LEU A 87 -1.61 3.32 3.86
N LEU A 88 -0.42 3.83 4.22
CA LEU A 88 0.04 3.92 5.61
C LEU A 88 -0.84 4.88 6.43
N GLU A 89 -1.23 6.04 5.88
CA GLU A 89 -2.16 7.01 6.50
C GLU A 89 -3.48 6.34 6.95
N PHE A 90 -3.95 5.36 6.18
CA PHE A 90 -5.19 4.63 6.47
C PHE A 90 -4.99 3.34 7.27
N GLY A 91 -3.76 3.02 7.70
CA GLY A 91 -3.46 1.87 8.56
C GLY A 91 -3.06 0.60 7.82
N ALA A 92 -2.51 0.71 6.62
CA ALA A 92 -1.85 -0.43 5.99
C ALA A 92 -0.60 -0.83 6.79
N ASP A 93 -0.47 -2.10 7.17
CA ASP A 93 0.70 -2.59 7.90
C ASP A 93 1.75 -3.13 6.90
N PRO A 94 2.93 -2.49 6.79
CA PRO A 94 3.95 -2.88 5.83
C PRO A 94 4.67 -4.19 6.18
N ARG A 95 4.36 -4.81 7.33
CA ARG A 95 4.90 -6.10 7.76
C ARG A 95 3.97 -7.27 7.44
N MET A 96 2.74 -7.00 7.01
CA MET A 96 1.81 -8.06 6.71
C MET A 96 2.21 -8.79 5.45
N GLU A 97 2.46 -10.09 5.59
CA GLU A 97 2.77 -10.97 4.47
C GLU A 97 1.64 -10.98 3.42
N GLY A 98 2.05 -11.09 2.15
CA GLY A 98 1.14 -11.28 1.02
C GLY A 98 0.71 -12.74 0.86
N MET A 99 0.07 -13.04 -0.26
CA MET A 99 -0.18 -14.41 -0.71
C MET A 99 0.70 -14.70 -1.93
N GLY A 100 1.33 -15.87 -1.97
CA GLY A 100 2.23 -16.27 -3.06
C GLY A 100 3.44 -17.07 -2.57
N GLY A 101 4.37 -17.36 -3.49
CA GLY A 101 5.55 -18.20 -3.23
C GLY A 101 6.66 -17.55 -2.40
N THR A 102 6.68 -16.21 -2.28
CA THR A 102 7.69 -15.49 -1.49
C THR A 102 7.29 -15.31 -0.04
N ARG A 103 5.98 -15.21 0.28
CA ARG A 103 5.45 -14.84 1.61
C ARG A 103 6.08 -13.58 2.23
N GLU A 104 6.81 -12.79 1.46
CA GLU A 104 7.47 -11.58 1.93
C GLU A 104 6.43 -10.48 2.21
N SER A 105 6.69 -9.70 3.25
CA SER A 105 5.99 -8.45 3.51
C SER A 105 6.46 -7.34 2.55
N PRO A 106 5.66 -6.28 2.34
CA PRO A 106 6.09 -5.14 1.53
C PRO A 106 7.40 -4.53 2.03
N LEU A 107 7.61 -4.47 3.35
CA LEU A 107 8.82 -3.93 3.95
C LEU A 107 10.06 -4.78 3.62
N GLU A 108 9.96 -6.11 3.74
CA GLU A 108 11.07 -7.02 3.44
C GLU A 108 11.45 -6.99 1.95
N ASP A 109 10.46 -6.95 1.05
CA ASP A 109 10.72 -6.88 -0.39
C ASP A 109 11.42 -5.56 -0.76
N VAL A 110 10.94 -4.44 -0.22
CA VAL A 110 11.55 -3.12 -0.42
C VAL A 110 12.96 -3.06 0.17
N GLU A 111 13.18 -3.60 1.37
CA GLU A 111 14.49 -3.69 2.02
C GLU A 111 15.47 -4.43 1.13
N ARG A 112 15.10 -5.64 0.67
CA ARG A 112 15.90 -6.46 -0.24
C ARG A 112 16.24 -5.71 -1.53
N ILE A 113 15.29 -4.98 -2.12
CA ILE A 113 15.52 -4.19 -3.34
C ILE A 113 16.53 -3.06 -3.10
N VAL A 114 16.42 -2.36 -1.97
CA VAL A 114 17.32 -1.26 -1.59
C VAL A 114 18.73 -1.79 -1.29
N GLU A 115 18.86 -2.87 -0.53
CA GLU A 115 20.14 -3.47 -0.15
C GLU A 115 20.89 -4.05 -1.34
N THR A 116 20.18 -4.76 -2.22
CA THR A 116 20.79 -5.38 -3.40
C THR A 116 21.01 -4.41 -4.55
N ASN A 117 20.50 -3.17 -4.43
CA ASN A 117 20.43 -2.18 -5.50
C ASN A 117 19.96 -2.84 -6.81
N TYR A 118 18.75 -3.40 -6.77
CA TYR A 118 18.27 -4.40 -7.73
C TYR A 118 18.64 -4.03 -9.19
N PRO A 119 19.47 -4.84 -9.88
CA PRO A 119 20.24 -4.40 -11.05
C PRO A 119 19.40 -4.11 -12.30
N LYS A 120 18.10 -4.47 -12.28
CA LYS A 120 17.16 -4.18 -13.37
C LYS A 120 16.44 -2.84 -13.22
N LEU A 121 16.66 -2.11 -12.13
CA LEU A 121 15.95 -0.85 -11.86
C LEU A 121 16.77 0.38 -12.28
N GLY A 122 16.08 1.37 -12.83
CA GLY A 122 16.67 2.68 -13.08
C GLY A 122 16.84 3.50 -11.81
N GLU A 123 17.60 4.59 -11.91
CA GLU A 123 17.86 5.49 -10.77
C GLU A 123 16.57 6.02 -10.11
N ARG A 124 15.56 6.38 -10.92
CA ARG A 124 14.26 6.88 -10.42
C ARG A 124 13.53 5.83 -9.58
N ASP A 125 13.59 4.57 -9.99
CA ASP A 125 12.98 3.47 -9.26
C ASP A 125 13.71 3.23 -7.93
N ILE A 126 15.04 3.19 -7.94
CA ILE A 126 15.83 3.03 -6.72
C ILE A 126 15.56 4.17 -5.74
N LYS A 127 15.44 5.41 -6.23
CA LYS A 127 15.08 6.57 -5.40
C LYS A 127 13.68 6.39 -4.77
N PHE A 128 12.72 5.89 -5.54
CA PHE A 128 11.40 5.54 -5.03
C PHE A 128 11.46 4.46 -3.94
N PHE A 129 12.15 3.34 -4.17
CA PHE A 129 12.26 2.26 -3.18
C PHE A 129 12.94 2.71 -1.89
N LYS A 130 13.98 3.55 -1.97
CA LYS A 130 14.59 4.17 -0.79
C LYS A 130 13.60 5.05 -0.01
N ALA A 131 12.80 5.86 -0.71
CA ALA A 131 11.79 6.70 -0.06
C ALA A 131 10.67 5.85 0.57
N ALA A 132 10.17 4.85 -0.16
CA ALA A 132 9.19 3.90 0.34
C ALA A 132 9.68 3.15 1.59
N PHE A 133 10.94 2.72 1.60
CA PHE A 133 11.55 2.06 2.75
C PHE A 133 11.53 2.94 4.00
N VAL A 134 11.93 4.20 3.86
CA VAL A 134 11.97 5.17 4.98
C VAL A 134 10.57 5.34 5.58
N VAL A 135 9.55 5.61 4.75
CA VAL A 135 8.19 5.85 5.27
C VAL A 135 7.58 4.60 5.92
N MET A 136 7.89 3.40 5.42
CA MET A 136 7.42 2.15 6.02
C MET A 136 8.10 1.86 7.38
N ILE A 137 9.39 2.17 7.52
CA ILE A 137 10.11 2.03 8.79
C ILE A 137 9.59 3.03 9.82
N GLU A 138 9.29 4.27 9.41
CA GLU A 138 8.68 5.27 10.29
C GLU A 138 7.31 4.82 10.81
N GLU A 139 6.47 4.23 9.95
CA GLU A 139 5.16 3.69 10.38
C GLU A 139 5.33 2.54 11.38
N LYS A 140 6.26 1.62 11.10
CA LYS A 140 6.61 0.53 12.03
C LYS A 140 7.02 1.07 13.40
N ALA A 141 7.82 2.13 13.45
CA ALA A 141 8.25 2.75 14.70
C ALA A 141 7.06 3.34 15.47
N ARG A 142 6.16 4.08 14.78
CA ARG A 142 4.94 4.64 15.39
C ARG A 142 4.07 3.56 16.02
N GLU A 143 3.85 2.43 15.34
CA GLU A 143 3.04 1.35 15.90
C GLU A 143 3.66 0.70 17.14
N LEU A 144 4.99 0.56 17.18
CA LEU A 144 5.68 0.03 18.36
C LEU A 144 5.47 0.94 19.57
N GLU A 145 5.63 2.25 19.41
CA GLU A 145 5.40 3.24 20.46
C GLU A 145 3.95 3.19 20.97
N VAL A 146 2.96 3.13 20.07
CA VAL A 146 1.55 3.00 20.42
C VAL A 146 1.28 1.72 21.21
N ASN A 147 1.88 0.60 20.80
CA ASN A 147 1.70 -0.69 21.48
C ASN A 147 2.36 -0.72 22.86
N GLU A 148 3.54 -0.12 23.02
CA GLU A 148 4.20 0.04 24.31
C GLU A 148 3.38 0.92 25.26
N ALA A 149 2.83 2.03 24.78
CA ALA A 149 1.95 2.90 25.54
C ALA A 149 0.68 2.16 26.02
N LYS A 150 0.04 1.37 25.13
CA LYS A 150 -1.12 0.54 25.48
C LYS A 150 -0.79 -0.50 26.56
N LYS A 151 0.37 -1.18 26.44
CA LYS A 151 0.84 -2.14 27.45
C LYS A 151 1.07 -1.48 28.80
N ALA A 152 1.74 -0.32 28.82
CA ALA A 152 1.97 0.45 30.04
C ALA A 152 0.65 0.86 30.74
N ALA A 153 -0.34 1.34 29.96
CA ALA A 153 -1.66 1.70 30.48
C ALA A 153 -2.45 0.50 31.03
N SER A 154 -2.34 -0.67 30.38
CA SER A 154 -3.00 -1.89 30.88
C SER A 154 -2.40 -2.39 32.20
N TRP A 155 -1.08 -2.24 32.37
CA TRP A 155 -0.38 -2.63 33.60
C TRP A 155 -0.74 -1.68 34.76
N THR A 156 -0.75 -0.36 34.54
CA THR A 156 -1.13 0.60 35.58
C THR A 156 -2.57 0.40 36.06
N SER A 157 -3.51 0.13 35.14
CA SER A 157 -4.91 -0.16 35.48
C SER A 157 -5.05 -1.46 36.29
N SER A 158 -4.21 -2.48 36.04
CA SER A 158 -4.28 -3.75 36.76
C SER A 158 -3.72 -3.65 38.19
N ARG A 159 -2.82 -2.69 38.46
CA ARG A 159 -2.22 -2.45 39.79
C ARG A 159 -3.08 -1.60 40.73
N GLN A 160 -4.03 -0.82 40.22
CA GLN A 160 -4.91 0.02 41.05
C GLN A 160 -6.14 -0.73 41.59
N VAL A 161 -6.36 -1.98 41.15
CA VAL A 161 -7.51 -2.82 41.54
C VAL A 161 -7.08 -3.99 42.44
N SER A 162 -5.82 -4.00 42.91
CA SER A 162 -5.26 -4.96 43.89
C SER A 162 -4.93 -4.25 45.19
#